data_AF-A0A349JP80-F1
#
_entry.id   AF-A0A349JP80-F1
#
_cell.length_a   1.000
_cell.length_b   1.000
_cell.length_c   1.000
_cell.angle_alpha   90.00
_cell.angle_beta   90.00
_cell.angle_gamma   90.00
#
_symmetry.space_group_name_H-M   'P 1'
#
loop_
_entity.id
_entity.type
_entity.pdbx_description
1 polymer ?
#
loop_
_entity_poly.entity_id
_entity_poly.type
_entity_poly.pdbx_seq_one_letter_code
_entity_poly.pdbx_strand_id
1 'polypeptide(L)'
;MELPQGTRVKILDLPGLAYVGDQGNADVIKQCREALCIVTYNSAETDAHKVKSLLQEVVQQVKDLGGSPARMLFTLNRIDVFRADRNWPETEDRFVEKAIRDIKNELTEQLKEYTEDIDKLQVVKLSTWPALLALQIQNNDDIYSAEASNKARNHFSGLIAGILDDLPGRVQNWSRHDRTRVNEALWQKSYAEEFQQHLKEHINQHFPQLVIPQAIERFNVAAGNAITEWAVQTTTAILSSSEEHYQQECEDISDIRLSLERFLEISDTNLKQPFERLDTKVKDVFAKRSEENIVDYIKTIISELQQIEPYNELGEKLYPLYSWENGFQRGITQVLEAVAKSLETGRVDLDIPNLKKANVLNIKLLANNLKRLVKLGYTASVAKEGKTMEGKTEAEKNKLKELNEELNELAIHLSIVIEDVLKQISTQELDRIYQAVSELLRCHLSYLEKGANNIAPNIAIKFPESELSQVNKPLTFGFSFQAGFAITEGTWQEEVQVERKKRTWYTLWIAKKTIYETEYVERSSDNAKLPSVEDLLTGWIIQTKGKGSERVNQVAGWLLEQIDDLKNNVDKTQNDIFDRYQARLDKAHQEITLDYEKQRNVWQPIQIKAKSLKDEFYCLKSLLKKEL
;
A
#
# COMPACT_ATOMS: atom_id res chain seq x y z
N MET A 1 -6.33 22.02 -23.21
CA MET A 1 -5.19 21.75 -22.30
C MET A 1 -3.99 22.49 -22.85
N GLU A 2 -3.28 23.27 -22.03
CA GLU A 2 -2.08 24.01 -22.45
C GLU A 2 -0.84 23.12 -22.27
N LEU A 3 -0.81 21.98 -22.97
CA LEU A 3 0.34 21.09 -22.93
C LEU A 3 1.41 21.57 -23.93
N PRO A 4 2.71 21.38 -23.64
CA PRO A 4 3.78 21.69 -24.57
C PRO A 4 3.57 21.04 -25.95
N GLN A 5 4.01 21.73 -27.00
CA GLN A 5 3.89 21.23 -28.36
C GLN A 5 4.67 19.92 -28.52
N GLY A 6 3.99 18.86 -28.99
CA GLY A 6 4.57 17.52 -29.16
C GLY A 6 4.29 16.54 -28.01
N THR A 7 3.64 16.98 -26.92
CA THR A 7 3.20 16.07 -25.84
C THR A 7 2.20 15.04 -26.36
N ARG A 8 2.50 13.75 -26.15
CA ARG A 8 1.59 12.64 -26.46
C ARG A 8 0.87 12.22 -25.20
N VAL A 9 -0.46 12.23 -25.23
CA VAL A 9 -1.31 11.79 -24.12
C VAL A 9 -1.78 10.36 -24.41
N LYS A 10 -1.62 9.46 -23.44
CA LYS A 10 -2.17 8.11 -23.46
C LYS A 10 -3.21 8.00 -22.35
N ILE A 11 -4.45 7.67 -22.71
CA ILE A 11 -5.51 7.38 -21.73
C ILE A 11 -5.54 5.88 -21.53
N LEU A 12 -5.46 5.45 -20.27
CA LEU A 12 -5.53 4.06 -19.87
C LEU A 12 -6.81 3.88 -19.07
N ASP A 13 -7.72 3.06 -19.58
CA ASP A 13 -8.89 2.63 -18.83
C ASP A 13 -8.53 1.34 -18.09
N LEU A 14 -8.61 1.38 -16.76
CA LEU A 14 -8.32 0.23 -15.94
C LEU A 14 -9.56 -0.68 -15.93
N PRO A 15 -9.39 -2.01 -16.15
CA PRO A 15 -10.52 -2.91 -16.08
C PRO A 15 -11.21 -2.75 -14.72
N GLY A 16 -12.54 -2.87 -14.70
CA GLY A 16 -13.33 -2.75 -13.47
C GLY A 16 -12.70 -3.58 -12.35
N LEU A 17 -12.64 -2.98 -11.16
CA LEU A 17 -11.87 -3.37 -9.97
C LEU A 17 -12.04 -4.85 -9.50
N ALA A 18 -12.92 -5.61 -10.13
CA ALA A 18 -13.24 -7.00 -9.84
C ALA A 18 -12.26 -8.04 -10.40
N TYR A 19 -11.30 -7.71 -11.29
CA TYR A 19 -10.40 -8.69 -11.93
C TYR A 19 -8.94 -8.19 -12.01
N VAL A 20 -8.23 -8.22 -10.88
CA VAL A 20 -6.79 -7.84 -10.79
C VAL A 20 -5.86 -9.08 -10.82
N GLY A 21 -6.39 -10.29 -10.98
CA GLY A 21 -5.62 -11.54 -10.95
C GLY A 21 -4.79 -11.86 -12.20
N ASP A 22 -4.93 -11.10 -13.30
CA ASP A 22 -4.19 -11.34 -14.54
C ASP A 22 -2.85 -10.59 -14.57
N GLN A 23 -1.78 -11.33 -14.90
CA GLN A 23 -0.41 -10.81 -15.06
C GLN A 23 -0.33 -9.62 -16.04
N GLY A 24 -1.23 -9.56 -17.05
CA GLY A 24 -1.34 -8.44 -17.97
C GLY A 24 -1.84 -7.14 -17.31
N ASN A 25 -2.69 -7.22 -16.28
CA ASN A 25 -3.17 -6.04 -15.55
C ASN A 25 -2.10 -5.49 -14.60
N ALA A 26 -1.26 -6.36 -14.02
CA ALA A 26 -0.14 -5.94 -13.18
C ALA A 26 0.90 -5.12 -13.96
N ASP A 27 1.17 -5.47 -15.23
CA ASP A 27 2.09 -4.71 -16.08
C ASP A 27 1.52 -3.35 -16.51
N VAL A 28 0.19 -3.26 -16.71
CA VAL A 28 -0.49 -1.97 -16.95
C VAL A 28 -0.45 -1.10 -15.69
N ILE A 29 -0.69 -1.67 -14.51
CA ILE A 29 -0.62 -0.95 -13.22
C ILE A 29 0.80 -0.44 -12.95
N LYS A 30 1.85 -1.21 -13.27
CA LYS A 30 3.24 -0.75 -13.18
C LYS A 30 3.53 0.44 -14.09
N GLN A 31 2.95 0.49 -15.30
CA GLN A 31 3.07 1.65 -16.19
C GLN A 31 2.33 2.89 -15.66
N CYS A 32 1.37 2.71 -14.74
CA CYS A 32 0.57 3.78 -14.17
C CYS A 32 1.17 4.42 -12.90
N ARG A 33 2.32 3.96 -12.39
CA ARG A 33 2.97 4.53 -11.18
C ARG A 33 3.30 6.04 -11.32
N GLU A 34 3.47 6.50 -12.55
CA GLU A 34 3.75 7.90 -12.91
C GLU A 34 2.56 8.60 -13.61
N ALA A 35 1.34 8.05 -13.49
CA ALA A 35 0.16 8.60 -14.16
C ALA A 35 -0.66 9.54 -13.27
N LEU A 36 -1.36 10.48 -13.91
CA LEU A 36 -2.48 11.21 -13.30
C LEU A 36 -3.71 10.30 -13.29
N CYS A 37 -4.37 10.18 -12.14
CA CYS A 37 -5.47 9.24 -11.95
C CYS A 37 -6.80 9.99 -11.82
N ILE A 38 -7.82 9.52 -12.52
CA ILE A 38 -9.20 9.99 -12.35
C ILE A 38 -10.00 8.85 -11.73
N VAL A 39 -10.47 9.04 -10.50
CA VAL A 39 -11.24 8.04 -9.77
C VAL A 39 -12.72 8.40 -9.90
N THR A 40 -13.49 7.56 -10.58
CA THR A 40 -14.92 7.81 -10.79
C THR A 40 -15.77 7.07 -9.77
N TYR A 41 -16.60 7.80 -9.06
CA TYR A 41 -17.54 7.29 -8.07
C TYR A 41 -18.96 7.39 -8.63
N ASN A 42 -19.74 6.31 -8.58
CA ASN A 42 -21.14 6.34 -9.05
C ASN A 42 -22.07 6.85 -7.94
N SER A 43 -22.54 8.09 -8.04
CA SER A 43 -23.44 8.74 -7.08
C SER A 43 -24.83 8.12 -6.97
N ALA A 44 -25.20 7.21 -7.88
CA ALA A 44 -26.43 6.45 -7.79
C ALA A 44 -26.33 5.24 -6.84
N GLU A 45 -25.14 4.90 -6.36
CA GLU A 45 -24.94 3.77 -5.45
C GLU A 45 -25.36 4.14 -4.02
N THR A 46 -26.35 3.43 -3.47
CA THR A 46 -26.90 3.70 -2.15
C THR A 46 -26.50 2.67 -1.09
N ASP A 47 -25.90 1.55 -1.50
CA ASP A 47 -25.46 0.51 -0.57
C ASP A 47 -24.16 0.90 0.13
N ALA A 48 -24.25 1.19 1.44
CA ALA A 48 -23.11 1.58 2.26
C ALA A 48 -21.97 0.54 2.29
N HIS A 49 -22.29 -0.77 2.21
CA HIS A 49 -21.27 -1.81 2.17
C HIS A 49 -20.52 -1.80 0.85
N LYS A 50 -21.25 -1.63 -0.26
CA LYS A 50 -20.67 -1.55 -1.59
C LYS A 50 -19.83 -0.28 -1.77
N VAL A 51 -20.31 0.85 -1.25
CA VAL A 51 -19.55 2.11 -1.20
C VAL A 51 -18.23 1.93 -0.43
N LYS A 52 -18.28 1.30 0.75
CA LYS A 52 -17.07 1.04 1.54
C LYS A 52 -16.10 0.09 0.82
N SER A 53 -16.60 -0.94 0.14
CA SER A 53 -15.78 -1.85 -0.68
C SER A 53 -15.07 -1.10 -1.81
N LEU A 54 -15.77 -0.22 -2.52
CA LEU A 54 -15.21 0.59 -3.61
C LEU A 54 -14.11 1.53 -3.10
N LEU A 55 -14.29 2.18 -1.95
CA LEU A 55 -13.26 3.05 -1.36
C LEU A 55 -12.01 2.25 -0.96
N GLN A 56 -12.19 1.04 -0.42
CA GLN A 56 -11.08 0.14 -0.10
C GLN A 56 -10.33 -0.33 -1.34
N GLU A 57 -11.04 -0.57 -2.44
CA GLU A 57 -10.43 -0.86 -3.74
C GLU A 57 -9.61 0.32 -4.27
N VAL A 58 -10.09 1.57 -4.09
CA VAL A 58 -9.32 2.77 -4.44
C VAL A 58 -8.04 2.88 -3.61
N VAL A 59 -8.13 2.72 -2.29
CA VAL A 59 -6.96 2.66 -1.40
C VAL A 59 -5.98 1.61 -1.90
N GLN A 60 -6.50 0.45 -2.29
CA GLN A 60 -5.67 -0.64 -2.78
C GLN A 60 -4.94 -0.27 -4.06
N GLN A 61 -5.59 0.41 -4.99
CA GLN A 61 -4.96 0.91 -6.20
C GLN A 61 -3.91 1.98 -5.91
N VAL A 62 -4.15 2.90 -4.96
CA VAL A 62 -3.13 3.88 -4.54
C VAL A 62 -1.86 3.15 -4.13
N LYS A 63 -1.99 2.08 -3.33
CA LYS A 63 -0.88 1.24 -2.90
C LYS A 63 -0.22 0.49 -4.06
N ASP A 64 -1.00 -0.11 -4.96
CA ASP A 64 -0.49 -0.88 -6.10
C ASP A 64 0.27 0.01 -7.11
N LEU A 65 -0.19 1.25 -7.28
CA LEU A 65 0.44 2.30 -8.09
C LEU A 65 1.68 2.91 -7.41
N GLY A 66 2.04 2.47 -6.20
CA GLY A 66 3.18 3.00 -5.44
C GLY A 66 3.11 4.52 -5.23
N GLY A 67 1.90 5.09 -5.20
CA GLY A 67 1.67 6.52 -5.42
C GLY A 67 1.09 7.29 -4.25
N SER A 68 1.28 8.61 -4.27
CA SER A 68 0.58 9.58 -3.43
C SER A 68 -0.85 9.84 -3.94
N PRO A 69 -1.86 9.95 -3.05
CA PRO A 69 -3.20 10.45 -3.35
C PRO A 69 -3.21 11.82 -4.04
N ALA A 70 -2.17 12.64 -3.89
CA ALA A 70 -2.10 13.99 -4.48
C ALA A 70 -2.40 14.02 -5.99
N ARG A 71 -2.07 12.94 -6.71
CA ARG A 71 -2.25 12.85 -8.18
C ARG A 71 -3.63 12.32 -8.59
N MET A 72 -4.56 12.15 -7.65
CA MET A 72 -5.89 11.61 -7.87
C MET A 72 -6.96 12.72 -7.90
N LEU A 73 -7.73 12.76 -8.98
CA LEU A 73 -8.92 13.59 -9.09
C LEU A 73 -10.18 12.71 -8.91
N PHE A 74 -10.89 12.90 -7.81
CA PHE A 74 -12.12 12.15 -7.53
C PHE A 74 -13.30 12.81 -8.24
N THR A 75 -14.10 12.01 -8.95
CA THR A 75 -15.24 12.48 -9.72
C THR A 75 -16.52 11.77 -9.26
N LEU A 76 -17.45 12.51 -8.66
CA LEU A 76 -18.79 12.06 -8.32
C LEU A 76 -19.64 12.04 -9.59
N ASN A 77 -19.62 10.91 -10.30
CA ASN A 77 -20.32 10.70 -11.54
C ASN A 77 -21.80 10.35 -11.31
N ARG A 78 -22.65 10.68 -12.29
CA ARG A 78 -24.11 10.52 -12.26
C ARG A 78 -24.79 11.37 -11.20
N ILE A 79 -24.27 12.57 -10.94
CA ILE A 79 -24.92 13.52 -10.02
C ILE A 79 -26.31 13.96 -10.52
N ASP A 80 -26.61 13.77 -11.81
CA ASP A 80 -27.93 14.01 -12.41
C ASP A 80 -29.07 13.22 -11.74
N VAL A 81 -28.79 12.10 -11.05
CA VAL A 81 -29.81 11.30 -10.36
C VAL A 81 -30.58 12.07 -9.28
N PHE A 82 -29.94 13.05 -8.64
CA PHE A 82 -30.59 13.86 -7.60
C PHE A 82 -31.67 14.76 -8.17
N ARG A 83 -31.63 15.09 -9.47
CA ARG A 83 -32.58 16.01 -10.13
C ARG A 83 -34.01 15.46 -10.22
N ALA A 84 -34.22 14.19 -9.87
CA ALA A 84 -35.54 13.62 -9.69
C ALA A 84 -36.20 14.02 -8.35
N ASP A 85 -35.42 14.48 -7.36
CA ASP A 85 -35.94 14.94 -6.07
C ASP A 85 -36.51 16.37 -6.17
N ARG A 86 -37.56 16.65 -5.41
CA ARG A 86 -38.15 18.00 -5.29
C ARG A 86 -37.21 18.97 -4.56
N ASN A 87 -36.44 18.48 -3.59
CA ASN A 87 -35.46 19.26 -2.83
C ASN A 87 -34.03 18.96 -3.28
N TRP A 88 -33.86 18.68 -4.58
CA TRP A 88 -32.60 18.17 -5.12
C TRP A 88 -31.34 18.97 -4.75
N PRO A 89 -31.33 20.33 -4.63
CA PRO A 89 -30.10 21.04 -4.27
C PRO A 89 -29.59 20.61 -2.90
N GLU A 90 -30.47 20.54 -1.90
CA GLU A 90 -30.11 20.18 -0.53
C GLU A 90 -29.69 18.71 -0.40
N THR A 91 -30.33 17.81 -1.16
CA THR A 91 -29.97 16.39 -1.14
C THR A 91 -28.66 16.13 -1.88
N GLU A 92 -28.40 16.86 -2.96
CA GLU A 92 -27.13 16.81 -3.70
C GLU A 92 -25.99 17.30 -2.79
N ASP A 93 -26.12 18.47 -2.18
CA ASP A 93 -25.08 19.06 -1.33
C ASP A 93 -24.76 18.16 -0.12
N ARG A 94 -25.80 17.65 0.56
CA ARG A 94 -25.62 16.72 1.69
C ARG A 94 -24.92 15.43 1.27
N PHE A 95 -25.26 14.89 0.11
CA PHE A 95 -24.59 13.70 -0.42
C PHE A 95 -23.13 14.00 -0.73
N VAL A 96 -22.83 15.12 -1.39
CA VAL A 96 -21.47 15.52 -1.77
C VAL A 96 -20.61 15.73 -0.53
N GLU A 97 -21.08 16.47 0.47
CA GLU A 97 -20.34 16.67 1.73
C GLU A 97 -20.05 15.35 2.46
N LYS A 98 -21.03 14.45 2.48
CA LYS A 98 -20.86 13.13 3.09
C LYS A 98 -19.85 12.30 2.30
N ALA A 99 -19.97 12.25 0.98
CA ALA A 99 -19.06 11.49 0.12
C ALA A 99 -17.62 11.98 0.23
N ILE A 100 -17.40 13.30 0.25
CA ILE A 100 -16.07 13.90 0.46
C ILE A 100 -15.49 13.46 1.80
N ARG A 101 -16.29 13.53 2.88
CA ARG A 101 -15.87 13.13 4.22
C ARG A 101 -15.54 11.65 4.30
N ASP A 102 -16.38 10.79 3.72
CA ASP A 102 -16.18 9.34 3.71
C ASP A 102 -14.93 8.95 2.91
N ILE A 103 -14.69 9.58 1.75
CA ILE A 103 -13.48 9.40 0.94
C ILE A 103 -12.24 9.81 1.73
N LYS A 104 -12.22 11.03 2.29
CA LYS A 104 -11.05 11.53 3.04
C LYS A 104 -10.77 10.68 4.26
N ASN A 105 -11.80 10.32 5.04
CA ASN A 105 -11.63 9.50 6.24
C ASN A 105 -11.04 8.12 5.93
N GLU A 106 -11.56 7.40 4.93
CA GLU A 106 -11.04 6.06 4.58
C GLU A 106 -9.60 6.16 4.04
N LEU A 107 -9.29 7.18 3.24
CA LEU A 107 -7.92 7.42 2.76
C LEU A 107 -6.99 7.75 3.94
N THR A 108 -7.34 8.69 4.82
CA THR A 108 -6.52 9.08 5.97
C THR A 108 -6.32 7.90 6.93
N GLU A 109 -7.33 7.06 7.14
CA GLU A 109 -7.21 5.89 8.01
C GLU A 109 -6.18 4.88 7.47
N GLN A 110 -6.15 4.66 6.16
CA GLN A 110 -5.31 3.63 5.53
C GLN A 110 -3.94 4.15 5.06
N LEU A 111 -3.82 5.46 4.82
CA LEU A 111 -2.68 6.13 4.18
C LEU A 111 -2.29 7.40 4.94
N LYS A 112 -2.05 7.28 6.25
CA LYS A 112 -1.73 8.42 7.13
C LYS A 112 -0.51 9.21 6.70
N GLU A 113 0.45 8.56 6.06
CA GLU A 113 1.65 9.19 5.53
C GLU A 113 1.34 10.29 4.48
N TYR A 114 0.14 10.27 3.91
CA TYR A 114 -0.33 11.24 2.91
C TYR A 114 -1.42 12.17 3.46
N THR A 115 -1.54 12.35 4.78
CA THR A 115 -2.63 13.15 5.38
C THR A 115 -2.73 14.56 4.79
N GLU A 116 -1.60 15.25 4.61
CA GLU A 116 -1.60 16.61 4.02
C GLU A 116 -2.08 16.63 2.57
N ASP A 117 -1.75 15.60 1.79
CA ASP A 117 -2.20 15.45 0.41
C ASP A 117 -3.69 15.14 0.37
N ILE A 118 -4.16 14.28 1.28
CA ILE A 118 -5.57 13.88 1.40
C ILE A 118 -6.45 15.07 1.79
N ASP A 119 -5.98 15.94 2.67
CA ASP A 119 -6.69 17.15 3.05
C ASP A 119 -6.89 18.10 1.86
N LYS A 120 -5.92 18.14 0.94
CA LYS A 120 -5.97 18.95 -0.29
C LYS A 120 -6.68 18.28 -1.46
N LEU A 121 -7.10 17.01 -1.33
CA LEU A 121 -7.78 16.28 -2.41
C LEU A 121 -9.00 17.02 -2.95
N GLN A 122 -9.07 17.09 -4.27
CA GLN A 122 -10.20 17.64 -5.00
C GLN A 122 -11.21 16.53 -5.34
N VAL A 123 -12.47 16.79 -5.01
CA VAL A 123 -13.61 15.94 -5.35
C VAL A 123 -14.60 16.77 -6.14
N VAL A 124 -14.82 16.40 -7.40
CA VAL A 124 -15.60 17.19 -8.36
C VAL A 124 -16.89 16.47 -8.77
N LYS A 125 -17.94 17.25 -9.03
CA LYS A 125 -19.22 16.72 -9.52
C LYS A 125 -19.15 16.53 -11.04
N LEU A 126 -19.77 15.47 -11.55
CA LEU A 126 -19.91 15.27 -12.98
C LEU A 126 -21.13 14.41 -13.32
N SER A 127 -21.75 14.67 -14.47
CA SER A 127 -22.62 13.69 -15.14
C SER A 127 -22.07 13.43 -16.54
N THR A 128 -21.28 12.36 -16.68
CA THR A 128 -20.47 12.14 -17.89
C THR A 128 -21.32 12.00 -19.15
N TRP A 129 -22.50 11.37 -19.08
CA TRP A 129 -23.33 11.16 -20.28
C TRP A 129 -23.98 12.45 -20.78
N PRO A 130 -24.63 13.28 -19.93
CA PRO A 130 -25.03 14.63 -20.32
C PRO A 130 -23.89 15.50 -20.88
N ALA A 131 -22.71 15.46 -20.24
CA ALA A 131 -21.53 16.19 -20.68
C ALA A 131 -21.05 15.75 -22.08
N LEU A 132 -21.02 14.44 -22.32
CA LEU A 132 -20.68 13.88 -23.63
C LEU A 132 -21.70 14.28 -24.69
N LEU A 133 -23.00 14.22 -24.38
CA LEU A 133 -24.05 14.62 -25.32
C LEU A 133 -23.92 16.10 -25.67
N ALA A 134 -23.61 16.97 -24.71
CA ALA A 134 -23.33 18.37 -24.99
C ALA A 134 -22.22 18.50 -26.05
N LEU A 135 -21.06 17.85 -25.86
CA LEU A 135 -19.97 17.87 -26.86
C LEU A 135 -20.40 17.34 -28.23
N GLN A 136 -21.18 16.25 -28.25
CA GLN A 136 -21.66 15.65 -29.51
C GLN A 136 -22.66 16.55 -30.25
N ILE A 137 -23.48 17.32 -29.54
CA ILE A 137 -24.42 18.29 -30.13
C ILE A 137 -23.67 19.41 -30.88
N GLN A 138 -22.47 19.78 -30.43
CA GLN A 138 -21.62 20.78 -31.10
C GLN A 138 -20.88 20.26 -32.34
N ASN A 139 -21.02 18.99 -32.70
CA ASN A 139 -20.38 18.43 -33.89
C ASN A 139 -20.85 19.15 -35.18
N ASN A 140 -19.95 19.31 -36.15
CA ASN A 140 -20.24 19.91 -37.45
C ASN A 140 -21.14 19.03 -38.33
N ASP A 141 -21.23 17.73 -38.05
CA ASP A 141 -22.16 16.82 -38.71
C ASP A 141 -23.57 16.98 -38.14
N ASP A 142 -24.50 17.48 -38.96
CA ASP A 142 -25.89 17.74 -38.61
C ASP A 142 -26.67 16.48 -38.21
N ILE A 143 -26.37 15.33 -38.82
CA ILE A 143 -27.04 14.06 -38.51
C ILE A 143 -26.62 13.60 -37.12
N TYR A 144 -25.32 13.64 -36.85
CA TYR A 144 -24.76 13.25 -35.56
C TYR A 144 -25.22 14.20 -34.43
N SER A 145 -25.23 15.51 -34.70
CA SER A 145 -25.74 16.53 -33.78
C SER A 145 -27.22 16.35 -33.46
N ALA A 146 -28.05 16.04 -34.47
CA ALA A 146 -29.48 15.77 -34.28
C ALA A 146 -29.74 14.48 -33.50
N GLU A 147 -28.95 13.43 -33.72
CA GLU A 147 -29.04 12.19 -32.95
C GLU A 147 -28.71 12.41 -31.47
N ALA A 148 -27.62 13.13 -31.17
CA ALA A 148 -27.24 13.48 -29.82
C ALA A 148 -28.30 14.36 -29.13
N SER A 149 -28.87 15.32 -29.86
CA SER A 149 -29.98 16.17 -29.39
C SER A 149 -31.23 15.34 -29.05
N ASN A 150 -31.52 14.30 -29.84
CA ASN A 150 -32.64 13.39 -29.58
C ASN A 150 -32.40 12.54 -28.32
N LYS A 151 -31.18 12.02 -28.15
CA LYS A 151 -30.79 11.31 -26.92
C LYS A 151 -30.90 12.20 -25.69
N ALA A 152 -30.45 13.44 -25.77
CA ALA A 152 -30.57 14.42 -24.69
C ALA A 152 -32.03 14.69 -24.30
N ARG A 153 -32.91 14.92 -25.29
CA ARG A 153 -34.35 15.12 -25.04
C ARG A 153 -35.00 13.91 -24.37
N ASN A 154 -34.66 12.69 -24.80
CA ASN A 154 -35.33 11.48 -24.32
C ASN A 154 -34.86 11.05 -22.92
N HIS A 155 -33.57 11.20 -22.62
CA HIS A 155 -32.99 10.69 -21.37
C HIS A 155 -32.76 11.77 -20.30
N PHE A 156 -32.68 13.05 -20.70
CA PHE A 156 -32.28 14.14 -19.81
C PHE A 156 -33.23 15.34 -19.88
N SER A 157 -34.50 15.12 -20.24
CA SER A 157 -35.51 16.19 -20.30
C SER A 157 -35.62 16.98 -18.98
N GLY A 158 -35.47 16.32 -17.84
CA GLY A 158 -35.46 16.98 -16.52
C GLY A 158 -34.30 17.98 -16.36
N LEU A 159 -33.13 17.71 -16.95
CA LEU A 159 -31.99 18.63 -16.93
C LEU A 159 -32.27 19.85 -17.83
N ILE A 160 -32.90 19.67 -18.98
CA ILE A 160 -33.13 20.75 -19.96
C ILE A 160 -34.56 21.31 -19.97
N ALA A 161 -35.36 21.00 -18.95
CA ALA A 161 -36.80 21.32 -18.91
C ALA A 161 -37.10 22.80 -19.20
N GLY A 162 -36.35 23.72 -18.58
CA GLY A 162 -36.52 25.17 -18.76
C GLY A 162 -36.21 25.71 -20.17
N ILE A 163 -35.71 24.88 -21.09
CA ILE A 163 -35.48 25.24 -22.49
C ILE A 163 -36.44 24.48 -23.40
N LEU A 164 -36.83 23.25 -23.03
CA LEU A 164 -37.67 22.39 -23.86
C LEU A 164 -39.04 23.00 -24.20
N ASP A 165 -39.58 23.84 -23.33
CA ASP A 165 -40.87 24.52 -23.53
C ASP A 165 -40.81 25.54 -24.70
N ASP A 166 -39.63 26.10 -24.98
CA ASP A 166 -39.41 27.06 -26.07
C ASP A 166 -39.08 26.39 -27.41
N LEU A 167 -38.88 25.07 -27.42
CA LEU A 167 -38.34 24.34 -28.58
C LEU A 167 -39.41 23.59 -29.37
N PRO A 168 -39.23 23.42 -30.69
CA PRO A 168 -40.08 22.57 -31.50
C PRO A 168 -40.16 21.14 -30.92
N GLY A 169 -41.35 20.54 -30.94
CA GLY A 169 -41.57 19.21 -30.35
C GLY A 169 -40.74 18.07 -30.97
N ARG A 170 -40.36 18.20 -32.26
CA ARG A 170 -39.47 17.26 -32.96
C ARG A 170 -38.08 17.86 -33.10
N VAL A 171 -37.06 17.09 -32.71
CA VAL A 171 -35.64 17.50 -32.74
C VAL A 171 -35.14 17.80 -34.15
N GLN A 172 -35.71 17.17 -35.18
CA GLN A 172 -35.37 17.45 -36.58
C GLN A 172 -35.70 18.89 -37.00
N ASN A 173 -36.60 19.55 -36.28
CA ASN A 173 -37.00 20.94 -36.55
C ASN A 173 -36.17 21.95 -35.73
N TRP A 174 -35.24 21.49 -34.89
CA TRP A 174 -34.38 22.37 -34.10
C TRP A 174 -33.38 23.06 -35.01
N SER A 175 -33.33 24.38 -34.92
CA SER A 175 -32.29 25.18 -35.56
C SER A 175 -30.94 24.92 -34.89
N ARG A 176 -29.85 25.38 -35.53
CA ARG A 176 -28.52 25.33 -34.91
C ARG A 176 -28.48 26.11 -33.60
N HIS A 177 -29.18 27.25 -33.53
CA HIS A 177 -29.29 28.05 -32.31
C HIS A 177 -29.99 27.28 -31.17
N ASP A 178 -31.06 26.55 -31.47
CA ASP A 178 -31.77 25.70 -30.50
C ASP A 178 -30.87 24.60 -29.94
N ARG A 179 -30.11 23.94 -30.82
CA ARG A 179 -29.13 22.92 -30.43
C ARG A 179 -28.02 23.50 -29.55
N THR A 180 -27.54 24.71 -29.85
CA THR A 180 -26.57 25.42 -29.01
C THR A 180 -27.12 25.69 -27.61
N ARG A 181 -28.36 26.18 -27.48
CA ARG A 181 -29.00 26.40 -26.17
C ARG A 181 -29.10 25.11 -25.35
N VAL A 182 -29.45 23.99 -25.99
CA VAL A 182 -29.51 22.67 -25.33
C VAL A 182 -28.13 22.20 -24.91
N ASN A 183 -27.11 22.38 -25.75
CA ASN A 183 -25.72 22.10 -25.41
C ASN A 183 -25.28 22.89 -24.17
N GLU A 184 -25.47 24.21 -24.15
CA GLU A 184 -25.02 25.08 -23.05
C GLU A 184 -25.66 24.67 -21.72
N ALA A 185 -26.96 24.39 -21.74
CA ALA A 185 -27.66 23.94 -20.53
C ALA A 185 -27.22 22.55 -20.05
N LEU A 186 -26.99 21.60 -20.96
CA LEU A 186 -26.45 20.30 -20.60
C LEU A 186 -25.05 20.44 -20.03
N TRP A 187 -24.19 21.22 -20.67
CA TRP A 187 -22.80 21.45 -20.25
C TRP A 187 -22.72 22.02 -18.83
N GLN A 188 -23.56 23.03 -18.53
CA GLN A 188 -23.64 23.64 -17.22
C GLN A 188 -24.22 22.67 -16.18
N LYS A 189 -25.38 22.04 -16.47
CA LYS A 189 -26.09 21.20 -15.49
C LYS A 189 -25.45 19.82 -15.29
N SER A 190 -24.57 19.40 -16.18
CA SER A 190 -23.74 18.22 -16.01
C SER A 190 -22.47 18.47 -15.21
N TYR A 191 -22.23 19.72 -14.76
CA TYR A 191 -20.97 20.15 -14.12
C TYR A 191 -19.73 19.94 -15.01
N ALA A 192 -19.90 19.94 -16.34
CA ALA A 192 -18.78 19.64 -17.25
C ALA A 192 -17.75 20.77 -17.28
N GLU A 193 -18.19 22.02 -17.17
CA GLU A 193 -17.30 23.18 -17.08
C GLU A 193 -16.43 23.14 -15.82
N GLU A 194 -17.06 22.87 -14.66
CA GLU A 194 -16.37 22.72 -13.38
C GLU A 194 -15.34 21.58 -13.44
N PHE A 195 -15.74 20.41 -13.95
CA PHE A 195 -14.82 19.27 -14.13
C PHE A 195 -13.66 19.63 -15.07
N GLN A 196 -13.92 20.28 -16.20
CA GLN A 196 -12.86 20.66 -17.15
C GLN A 196 -11.85 21.62 -16.52
N GLN A 197 -12.32 22.59 -15.73
CA GLN A 197 -11.46 23.54 -15.05
C GLN A 197 -10.56 22.85 -14.01
N HIS A 198 -11.15 22.02 -13.14
CA HIS A 198 -10.38 21.27 -12.14
C HIS A 198 -9.41 20.27 -12.80
N LEU A 199 -9.82 19.60 -13.88
CA LEU A 199 -8.92 18.72 -14.63
C LEU A 199 -7.74 19.50 -15.22
N LYS A 200 -7.96 20.72 -15.74
CA LYS A 200 -6.90 21.59 -16.24
C LYS A 200 -5.94 21.99 -15.12
N GLU A 201 -6.47 22.40 -13.97
CA GLU A 201 -5.68 22.76 -12.79
C GLU A 201 -4.86 21.58 -12.27
N HIS A 202 -5.49 20.41 -12.13
CA HIS A 202 -4.84 19.17 -11.71
C HIS A 202 -3.69 18.77 -12.63
N ILE A 203 -3.91 18.81 -13.95
CA ILE A 203 -2.86 18.54 -14.94
C ILE A 203 -1.74 19.59 -14.81
N ASN A 204 -2.07 20.88 -14.73
CA ASN A 204 -1.07 21.93 -14.66
C ASN A 204 -0.21 21.87 -13.38
N GLN A 205 -0.81 21.47 -12.25
CA GLN A 205 -0.12 21.35 -10.97
C GLN A 205 0.83 20.15 -10.94
N HIS A 206 0.40 19.00 -11.44
CA HIS A 206 1.14 17.75 -11.27
C HIS A 206 1.99 17.34 -12.48
N PHE A 207 1.70 17.85 -13.69
CA PHE A 207 2.50 17.57 -14.88
C PHE A 207 3.98 18.00 -14.75
N PRO A 208 4.32 19.18 -14.18
CA PRO A 208 5.71 19.55 -13.92
C PRO A 208 6.41 18.58 -12.96
N GLN A 209 5.72 18.15 -11.91
CA GLN A 209 6.25 17.20 -10.92
C GLN A 209 6.54 15.81 -11.53
N LEU A 210 5.89 15.43 -12.63
CA LEU A 210 6.17 14.17 -13.33
C LEU A 210 7.38 14.26 -14.27
N VAL A 211 7.59 15.42 -14.91
CA VAL A 211 8.57 15.58 -15.99
C VAL A 211 9.89 16.20 -15.50
N ILE A 212 9.83 17.12 -14.54
CA ILE A 212 10.98 17.92 -14.10
C ILE A 212 11.96 17.14 -13.20
N PRO A 213 11.51 16.35 -12.19
CA PRO A 213 12.43 15.61 -11.34
C PRO A 213 13.32 14.65 -12.14
N GLN A 214 12.79 13.94 -13.13
CA GLN A 214 13.59 13.03 -13.98
C GLN A 214 14.65 13.77 -14.81
N ALA A 215 14.39 15.01 -15.22
CA ALA A 215 15.34 15.83 -15.97
C ALA A 215 16.39 16.48 -15.06
N ILE A 216 15.99 16.95 -13.88
CA ILE A 216 16.86 17.62 -12.91
C ILE A 216 17.71 16.63 -12.12
N GLU A 217 17.19 15.46 -11.74
CA GLU A 217 17.96 14.40 -11.08
C GLU A 217 19.11 13.96 -11.97
N ARG A 218 18.87 13.73 -13.27
CA ARG A 218 19.91 13.45 -14.27
C ARG A 218 20.94 14.58 -14.41
N PHE A 219 20.55 15.84 -14.22
CA PHE A 219 21.44 17.00 -14.28
C PHE A 219 22.25 17.19 -12.98
N ASN A 220 21.63 16.99 -11.82
CA ASN A 220 22.23 17.22 -10.50
C ASN A 220 23.12 16.06 -10.03
N VAL A 221 22.79 14.82 -10.37
CA VAL A 221 23.62 13.64 -10.02
C VAL A 221 24.94 13.64 -10.80
N ALA A 222 24.97 14.21 -12.01
CA ALA A 222 26.16 14.13 -12.87
C ALA A 222 26.96 15.45 -13.02
N ALA A 223 26.32 16.62 -13.06
CA ALA A 223 26.99 17.85 -13.51
C ALA A 223 27.06 18.97 -12.46
N GLY A 224 25.94 19.40 -11.87
CA GLY A 224 25.91 20.58 -11.01
C GLY A 224 26.72 20.46 -9.70
N ASN A 225 26.63 19.30 -9.04
CA ASN A 225 27.32 19.05 -7.78
C ASN A 225 28.82 18.82 -7.97
N ALA A 226 29.21 18.05 -8.99
CA ALA A 226 30.62 17.83 -9.33
C ALA A 226 31.32 19.14 -9.74
N ILE A 227 30.64 20.03 -10.46
CA ILE A 227 31.18 21.35 -10.83
C ILE A 227 31.36 22.24 -9.59
N THR A 228 30.41 22.21 -8.65
CA THR A 228 30.48 23.03 -7.42
C THR A 228 31.58 22.53 -6.48
N GLU A 229 31.64 21.23 -6.22
CA GLU A 229 32.71 20.59 -5.45
C GLU A 229 34.07 20.89 -6.11
N TRP A 230 34.19 20.67 -7.42
CA TRP A 230 35.41 20.93 -8.16
C TRP A 230 35.85 22.39 -8.11
N ALA A 231 34.94 23.34 -8.34
CA ALA A 231 35.27 24.75 -8.37
C ALA A 231 35.70 25.28 -6.99
N VAL A 232 34.98 24.91 -5.92
CA VAL A 232 35.30 25.37 -4.55
C VAL A 232 36.59 24.74 -4.04
N GLN A 233 36.76 23.44 -4.20
CA GLN A 233 37.98 22.74 -3.74
C GLN A 233 39.21 23.16 -4.52
N THR A 234 39.13 23.30 -5.85
CA THR A 234 40.28 23.67 -6.69
C THR A 234 40.72 25.11 -6.43
N THR A 235 39.77 26.04 -6.33
CA THR A 235 40.09 27.44 -6.03
C THR A 235 40.68 27.60 -4.63
N THR A 236 40.15 26.89 -3.64
CA THR A 236 40.67 26.93 -2.26
C THR A 236 42.05 26.30 -2.16
N ALA A 237 42.25 25.12 -2.74
CA ALA A 237 43.56 24.45 -2.79
C ALA A 237 44.66 25.33 -3.40
N ILE A 238 44.36 26.04 -4.50
CA ILE A 238 45.28 26.98 -5.14
C ILE A 238 45.57 28.20 -4.27
N LEU A 239 44.57 28.70 -3.55
CA LEU A 239 44.71 29.86 -2.66
C LEU A 239 45.37 29.53 -1.32
N SER A 240 45.49 28.24 -0.97
CA SER A 240 46.20 27.77 0.25
C SER A 240 47.56 27.13 -0.08
N SER A 241 48.04 27.21 -1.32
CA SER A 241 49.21 26.43 -1.79
C SER A 241 50.59 27.01 -1.45
N SER A 242 50.70 28.22 -0.88
CA SER A 242 51.99 28.78 -0.45
C SER A 242 52.55 28.01 0.75
N GLU A 243 53.87 27.87 0.89
CA GLU A 243 54.52 27.02 1.91
C GLU A 243 53.92 27.14 3.33
N GLU A 244 53.78 28.37 3.87
CA GLU A 244 53.20 28.59 5.21
C GLU A 244 51.70 28.23 5.28
N HIS A 245 50.94 28.52 4.22
CA HIS A 245 49.50 28.22 4.18
C HIS A 245 49.23 26.75 3.88
N TYR A 246 50.13 26.05 3.19
CA TYR A 246 50.00 24.65 2.84
C TYR A 246 50.14 23.78 4.09
N GLN A 247 51.15 24.03 4.93
CA GLN A 247 51.31 23.29 6.19
C GLN A 247 50.13 23.54 7.14
N GLN A 248 49.68 24.79 7.24
CA GLN A 248 48.50 25.13 8.04
C GLN A 248 47.22 24.48 7.50
N GLU A 249 46.99 24.49 6.19
CA GLU A 249 45.82 23.85 5.58
C GLU A 249 45.87 22.31 5.73
N CYS A 250 47.05 21.69 5.71
CA CYS A 250 47.20 20.25 5.99
C CYS A 250 46.82 19.90 7.44
N GLU A 251 47.24 20.73 8.41
CA GLU A 251 46.84 20.59 9.81
C GLU A 251 45.33 20.80 9.98
N ASP A 252 44.78 21.86 9.37
CA ASP A 252 43.35 22.16 9.38
C ASP A 252 42.52 21.01 8.76
N ILE A 253 42.97 20.39 7.65
CA ILE A 253 42.31 19.21 7.06
C ILE A 253 42.27 18.04 8.04
N SER A 254 43.36 17.80 8.77
CA SER A 254 43.43 16.73 9.77
C SER A 254 42.45 16.97 10.93
N ASP A 255 42.39 18.20 11.44
CA ASP A 255 41.47 18.58 12.52
C ASP A 255 40.01 18.55 12.07
N ILE A 256 39.73 18.95 10.83
CA ILE A 256 38.41 18.86 10.21
C ILE A 256 38.00 17.39 10.06
N ARG A 257 38.89 16.50 9.60
CA ARG A 257 38.61 15.05 9.49
C ARG A 257 38.20 14.47 10.84
N LEU A 258 38.98 14.72 11.89
CA LEU A 258 38.67 14.24 13.25
C LEU A 258 37.36 14.79 13.81
N SER A 259 37.09 16.08 13.57
CA SER A 259 35.84 16.72 14.01
C SER A 259 34.63 16.15 13.29
N LEU A 260 34.77 15.85 12.00
CA LEU A 260 33.70 15.29 11.19
C LEU A 260 33.46 13.81 11.50
N GLU A 261 34.51 13.00 11.69
CA GLU A 261 34.39 11.61 12.14
C GLU A 261 33.61 11.51 13.46
N ARG A 262 33.95 12.36 14.44
CA ARG A 262 33.20 12.43 15.71
C ARG A 262 31.75 12.84 15.52
N PHE A 263 31.48 13.83 14.67
CA PHE A 263 30.11 14.28 14.39
C PHE A 263 29.27 13.17 13.74
N LEU A 264 29.82 12.46 12.77
CA LEU A 264 29.16 11.34 12.09
C LEU A 264 28.91 10.18 13.04
N GLU A 265 29.91 9.79 13.84
CA GLU A 265 29.77 8.71 14.82
C GLU A 265 28.66 8.97 15.85
N ILE A 266 28.58 10.21 16.37
CA ILE A 266 27.51 10.62 17.29
C ILE A 266 26.15 10.58 16.57
N SER A 267 26.08 11.12 15.35
CA SER A 267 24.83 11.21 14.58
C SER A 267 24.28 9.84 14.20
N ASP A 268 25.16 8.92 13.78
CA ASP A 268 24.79 7.55 13.44
C ASP A 268 24.39 6.75 14.68
N THR A 269 25.07 6.96 15.80
CA THR A 269 24.67 6.35 17.08
C THR A 269 23.26 6.77 17.49
N ASN A 270 22.93 8.07 17.34
CA ASN A 270 21.61 8.58 17.64
C ASN A 270 20.52 7.99 16.74
N LEU A 271 20.81 7.76 15.45
CA LEU A 271 19.89 7.09 14.53
C LEU A 271 19.74 5.60 14.86
N LYS A 272 20.85 4.91 15.17
CA LYS A 272 20.93 3.46 15.30
C LYS A 272 20.39 2.93 16.64
N GLN A 273 20.69 3.62 17.74
CA GLN A 273 20.38 3.17 19.10
C GLN A 273 18.88 2.83 19.33
N PRO A 274 17.89 3.59 18.82
CA PRO A 274 16.48 3.22 18.94
C PRO A 274 16.16 1.86 18.29
N PHE A 275 16.75 1.55 17.15
CA PHE A 275 16.53 0.29 16.45
C PHE A 275 17.31 -0.89 17.06
N GLU A 276 18.45 -0.65 17.70
CA GLU A 276 19.17 -1.68 18.48
C GLU A 276 18.38 -2.10 19.74
N ARG A 277 17.73 -1.13 20.40
CA ARG A 277 16.79 -1.41 21.51
C ARG A 277 15.62 -2.28 21.03
N LEU A 278 15.08 -1.99 19.85
CA LEU A 278 14.05 -2.79 19.20
C LEU A 278 14.52 -4.23 18.93
N ASP A 279 15.65 -4.41 18.27
CA ASP A 279 16.21 -5.74 17.96
C ASP A 279 16.44 -6.58 19.25
N THR A 280 16.98 -5.96 20.30
CA THR A 280 17.17 -6.61 21.61
C THR A 280 15.83 -7.07 22.20
N LYS A 281 14.83 -6.20 22.21
CA LYS A 281 13.50 -6.51 22.76
C LYS A 281 12.80 -7.60 21.96
N VAL A 282 12.93 -7.58 20.64
CA VAL A 282 12.39 -8.63 19.76
C VAL A 282 13.01 -9.98 20.12
N LYS A 283 14.33 -10.05 20.26
CA LYS A 283 15.05 -11.28 20.65
C LYS A 283 14.59 -11.82 22.02
N ASP A 284 14.28 -10.95 22.97
CA ASP A 284 13.75 -11.36 24.28
C ASP A 284 12.33 -11.95 24.20
N VAL A 285 11.46 -11.38 23.36
CA VAL A 285 10.12 -11.95 23.10
C VAL A 285 10.24 -13.33 22.42
N PHE A 286 11.18 -13.48 21.48
CA PHE A 286 11.49 -14.78 20.87
C PHE A 286 11.97 -15.83 21.86
N ALA A 287 12.80 -15.41 22.81
CA ALA A 287 13.27 -16.27 23.89
C ALA A 287 12.20 -16.56 24.95
N LYS A 288 10.94 -16.12 24.74
CA LYS A 288 9.81 -16.21 25.68
C LYS A 288 10.09 -15.55 27.03
N ARG A 289 10.93 -14.51 27.04
CA ARG A 289 11.28 -13.73 28.24
C ARG A 289 10.35 -12.53 28.45
N SER A 290 9.48 -12.22 27.48
CA SER A 290 8.52 -11.13 27.53
C SER A 290 7.27 -11.49 26.70
N GLU A 291 6.10 -11.02 27.14
CA GLU A 291 4.79 -11.18 26.47
C GLU A 291 4.32 -9.88 25.81
N GLU A 292 5.17 -8.85 25.72
CA GLU A 292 4.79 -7.54 25.17
C GLU A 292 4.50 -7.58 23.66
N ASN A 293 3.55 -6.75 23.23
CA ASN A 293 3.24 -6.57 21.82
C ASN A 293 4.34 -5.78 21.11
N ILE A 294 5.11 -6.47 20.26
CA ILE A 294 6.25 -5.88 19.56
C ILE A 294 5.82 -4.73 18.63
N VAL A 295 4.62 -4.77 18.04
CA VAL A 295 4.12 -3.70 17.15
C VAL A 295 3.94 -2.38 17.91
N ASP A 296 3.39 -2.45 19.13
CA ASP A 296 3.22 -1.27 19.99
C ASP A 296 4.59 -0.71 20.43
N TYR A 297 5.59 -1.59 20.60
CA TYR A 297 6.95 -1.19 20.90
C TYR A 297 7.61 -0.47 19.71
N ILE A 298 7.46 -0.95 18.47
CA ILE A 298 7.94 -0.22 17.28
C ILE A 298 7.28 1.16 17.23
N LYS A 299 5.96 1.23 17.42
CA LYS A 299 5.25 2.51 17.42
C LYS A 299 5.83 3.48 18.45
N THR A 300 6.19 2.98 19.63
CA THR A 300 6.82 3.79 20.70
C THR A 300 8.19 4.28 20.28
N ILE A 301 9.06 3.41 19.75
CA ILE A 301 10.39 3.77 19.24
C ILE A 301 10.30 4.84 18.13
N ILE A 302 9.38 4.68 17.18
CA ILE A 302 9.18 5.65 16.09
C ILE A 302 8.67 6.99 16.63
N SER A 303 7.76 6.95 17.61
CA SER A 303 7.25 8.16 18.27
C SER A 303 8.35 8.89 19.02
N GLU A 304 9.24 8.17 19.72
CA GLU A 304 10.43 8.75 20.38
C GLU A 304 11.38 9.39 19.37
N LEU A 305 11.66 8.70 18.26
CA LEU A 305 12.53 9.22 17.19
C LEU A 305 11.98 10.55 16.64
N GLN A 306 10.66 10.63 16.41
CA GLN A 306 9.96 11.82 15.94
C GLN A 306 9.97 13.01 16.93
N GLN A 307 10.44 12.83 18.17
CA GLN A 307 10.62 13.96 19.11
C GLN A 307 12.02 14.59 19.03
N ILE A 308 12.94 14.01 18.25
CA ILE A 308 14.35 14.40 18.22
C ILE A 308 14.66 15.04 16.86
N GLU A 309 15.41 16.15 16.85
CA GLU A 309 15.91 16.75 15.61
C GLU A 309 17.00 15.84 14.98
N PRO A 310 16.97 15.57 13.67
CA PRO A 310 16.13 16.19 12.62
C PRO A 310 14.80 15.46 12.31
N TYR A 311 14.51 14.35 13.00
CA TYR A 311 13.42 13.43 12.62
C TYR A 311 12.01 13.93 12.98
N ASN A 312 11.91 14.99 13.78
CA ASN A 312 10.65 15.66 14.10
C ASN A 312 9.94 16.23 12.86
N GLU A 313 10.67 16.52 11.78
CA GLU A 313 10.09 16.98 10.51
C GLU A 313 9.39 15.86 9.71
N LEU A 314 9.62 14.59 10.06
CA LEU A 314 9.10 13.45 9.29
C LEU A 314 7.62 13.18 9.56
N GLY A 315 7.08 13.58 10.72
CA GLY A 315 5.67 13.39 11.06
C GLY A 315 5.16 11.98 10.72
N GLU A 316 3.95 11.89 10.14
CA GLU A 316 3.32 10.60 9.79
C GLU A 316 4.01 9.85 8.63
N LYS A 317 5.07 10.37 8.01
CA LYS A 317 5.81 9.66 6.94
C LYS A 317 6.42 8.34 7.40
N LEU A 318 6.66 8.18 8.71
CA LEU A 318 7.17 6.94 9.31
C LEU A 318 6.07 5.96 9.73
N TYR A 319 4.79 6.31 9.55
CA TYR A 319 3.65 5.43 9.82
C TYR A 319 3.79 4.03 9.18
N PRO A 320 4.27 3.90 7.93
CA PRO A 320 4.45 2.61 7.30
C PRO A 320 5.43 1.66 8.00
N LEU A 321 6.30 2.13 8.90
CA LEU A 321 7.28 1.27 9.60
C LEU A 321 6.64 0.33 10.64
N TYR A 322 5.41 0.63 11.08
CA TYR A 322 4.69 -0.21 12.05
C TYR A 322 3.26 -0.56 11.64
N SER A 323 2.67 0.15 10.66
CA SER A 323 1.28 -0.10 10.25
C SER A 323 1.09 -1.35 9.39
N TRP A 324 2.14 -1.83 8.75
CA TRP A 324 2.10 -2.93 7.79
C TRP A 324 1.48 -4.21 8.37
N GLU A 325 1.74 -4.51 9.64
CA GLU A 325 1.20 -5.69 10.33
C GLU A 325 -0.34 -5.67 10.41
N ASN A 326 -0.96 -4.48 10.50
CA ASN A 326 -2.42 -4.35 10.44
C ASN A 326 -2.96 -4.79 9.07
N GLY A 327 -2.21 -4.51 7.99
CA GLY A 327 -2.52 -4.96 6.64
C GLY A 327 -2.49 -6.49 6.53
N PHE A 328 -1.44 -7.12 7.08
CA PHE A 328 -1.35 -8.58 7.15
C PHE A 328 -2.49 -9.19 7.96
N GLN A 329 -2.75 -8.66 9.16
CA GLN A 329 -3.81 -9.16 10.03
C GLN A 329 -5.18 -9.05 9.36
N ARG A 330 -5.48 -7.91 8.75
CA ARG A 330 -6.74 -7.69 8.02
C ARG A 330 -6.88 -8.63 6.84
N GLY A 331 -5.81 -8.83 6.05
CA GLY A 331 -5.81 -9.76 4.93
C GLY A 331 -6.11 -11.19 5.36
N ILE A 332 -5.45 -11.66 6.42
CA ILE A 332 -5.69 -12.98 7.02
C ILE A 332 -7.14 -13.09 7.50
N THR A 333 -7.61 -12.13 8.32
CA THR A 333 -8.96 -12.16 8.89
C THR A 333 -10.03 -12.22 7.80
N GLN A 334 -9.92 -11.45 6.73
CA GLN A 334 -10.90 -11.48 5.64
C GLN A 334 -10.95 -12.84 4.92
N VAL A 335 -9.79 -13.45 4.66
CA VAL A 335 -9.73 -14.80 4.06
C VAL A 335 -10.40 -15.83 4.98
N LEU A 336 -10.06 -15.77 6.27
CA LEU A 336 -10.61 -16.65 7.29
C LEU A 336 -12.13 -16.48 7.45
N GLU A 337 -12.63 -15.26 7.47
CA GLU A 337 -14.07 -14.95 7.54
C GLU A 337 -14.84 -15.44 6.31
N ALA A 338 -14.27 -15.33 5.10
CA ALA A 338 -14.90 -15.83 3.88
C ALA A 338 -15.02 -17.37 3.89
N VAL A 339 -13.99 -18.06 4.35
CA VAL A 339 -13.99 -19.52 4.55
C VAL A 339 -15.03 -19.92 5.59
N ALA A 340 -15.04 -19.24 6.74
CA ALA A 340 -15.98 -19.49 7.82
C ALA A 340 -17.43 -19.33 7.38
N LYS A 341 -17.75 -18.19 6.74
CA LYS A 341 -19.08 -17.92 6.17
C LYS A 341 -19.48 -18.98 5.16
N SER A 342 -18.54 -19.46 4.34
CA SER A 342 -18.81 -20.52 3.36
C SER A 342 -19.22 -21.84 4.01
N LEU A 343 -18.55 -22.23 5.10
CA LEU A 343 -18.85 -23.46 5.86
C LEU A 343 -20.15 -23.33 6.66
N GLU A 344 -20.37 -22.20 7.33
CA GLU A 344 -21.57 -21.95 8.14
C GLU A 344 -22.84 -21.87 7.30
N THR A 345 -22.78 -21.22 6.13
CA THR A 345 -23.94 -21.06 5.24
C THR A 345 -24.14 -22.24 4.29
N GLY A 346 -23.12 -23.10 4.14
CA GLY A 346 -23.09 -24.17 3.15
C GLY A 346 -23.01 -23.67 1.70
N ARG A 347 -22.81 -22.37 1.49
CA ARG A 347 -22.66 -21.74 0.17
C ARG A 347 -21.24 -21.19 0.05
N VAL A 348 -20.47 -21.75 -0.87
CA VAL A 348 -19.10 -21.29 -1.11
C VAL A 348 -19.12 -19.92 -1.78
N ASP A 349 -18.68 -18.91 -1.03
CA ASP A 349 -18.55 -17.53 -1.46
C ASP A 349 -17.15 -17.02 -1.06
N LEU A 350 -16.28 -16.89 -2.07
CA LEU A 350 -14.90 -16.44 -1.94
C LEU A 350 -14.65 -15.15 -2.72
N ASP A 351 -15.72 -14.41 -3.07
CA ASP A 351 -15.63 -13.19 -3.88
C ASP A 351 -15.24 -11.96 -3.01
N ILE A 352 -14.07 -12.03 -2.37
CA ILE A 352 -13.53 -10.92 -1.56
C ILE A 352 -12.31 -10.28 -2.23
N PRO A 353 -12.09 -8.95 -2.08
CA PRO A 353 -11.03 -8.22 -2.77
C PRO A 353 -9.63 -8.84 -2.59
N ASN A 354 -9.30 -9.30 -1.38
CA ASN A 354 -8.01 -9.91 -1.10
C ASN A 354 -7.88 -11.35 -1.66
N LEU A 355 -8.97 -12.08 -1.89
CA LEU A 355 -8.87 -13.39 -2.56
C LEU A 355 -8.72 -13.24 -4.07
N LYS A 356 -9.30 -12.20 -4.69
CA LYS A 356 -9.12 -11.92 -6.14
C LYS A 356 -7.67 -11.75 -6.58
N LYS A 357 -6.82 -11.42 -5.62
CA LYS A 357 -5.38 -11.28 -5.72
C LYS A 357 -4.65 -12.63 -5.74
N ALA A 358 -5.17 -13.65 -5.06
CA ALA A 358 -4.51 -14.95 -4.99
C ALA A 358 -4.55 -15.68 -6.34
N ASN A 359 -3.70 -16.70 -6.51
CA ASN A 359 -3.70 -17.48 -7.74
C ASN A 359 -5.06 -18.15 -7.95
N VAL A 360 -5.67 -17.95 -9.13
CA VAL A 360 -7.01 -18.45 -9.47
C VAL A 360 -7.10 -19.98 -9.31
N LEU A 361 -6.03 -20.72 -9.60
CA LEU A 361 -5.98 -22.17 -9.40
C LEU A 361 -6.05 -22.54 -7.91
N ASN A 362 -5.33 -21.82 -7.05
CA ASN A 362 -5.31 -22.05 -5.61
C ASN A 362 -6.68 -21.73 -4.98
N ILE A 363 -7.33 -20.64 -5.41
CA ILE A 363 -8.71 -20.31 -5.01
C ILE A 363 -9.68 -21.42 -5.44
N LYS A 364 -9.51 -21.96 -6.65
CA LYS A 364 -10.36 -23.05 -7.15
C LYS A 364 -10.17 -24.34 -6.35
N LEU A 365 -8.95 -24.66 -5.92
CA LEU A 365 -8.66 -25.79 -5.03
C LEU A 365 -9.34 -25.61 -3.67
N LEU A 366 -9.21 -24.43 -3.07
CA LEU A 366 -9.90 -24.08 -1.82
C LEU A 366 -11.42 -24.19 -1.98
N ALA A 367 -12.00 -23.60 -3.02
CA ALA A 367 -13.44 -23.67 -3.29
C ALA A 367 -13.95 -25.11 -3.46
N ASN A 368 -13.16 -25.98 -4.10
CA ASN A 368 -13.51 -27.38 -4.28
C ASN A 368 -13.46 -28.17 -2.97
N ASN A 369 -12.44 -27.94 -2.14
CA ASN A 369 -12.35 -28.56 -0.81
C ASN A 369 -13.51 -28.11 0.10
N LEU A 370 -13.87 -26.82 0.11
CA LEU A 370 -15.05 -26.33 0.84
C LEU A 370 -16.34 -27.02 0.38
N LYS A 371 -16.53 -27.22 -0.93
CA LYS A 371 -17.68 -27.98 -1.46
C LYS A 371 -17.68 -29.44 -0.98
N ARG A 372 -16.51 -30.09 -0.87
CA ARG A 372 -16.39 -31.46 -0.36
C ARG A 372 -16.75 -31.53 1.12
N LEU A 373 -16.24 -30.61 1.94
CA LEU A 373 -16.58 -30.51 3.36
C LEU A 373 -18.08 -30.29 3.59
N VAL A 374 -18.71 -29.39 2.83
CA VAL A 374 -20.16 -29.17 2.87
C VAL A 374 -20.92 -30.44 2.48
N LYS A 375 -20.47 -31.17 1.44
CA LYS A 375 -21.08 -32.43 1.01
C LYS A 375 -20.95 -33.54 2.06
N LEU A 376 -19.85 -33.58 2.80
CA LEU A 376 -19.63 -34.53 3.90
C LEU A 376 -20.47 -34.19 5.16
N GLY A 377 -21.10 -33.02 5.19
CA GLY A 377 -22.00 -32.60 6.25
C GLY A 377 -21.34 -31.70 7.30
N TYR A 378 -20.16 -31.15 7.01
CA TYR A 378 -19.55 -30.09 7.83
C TYR A 378 -20.13 -28.73 7.42
N THR A 379 -21.36 -28.47 7.84
CA THR A 379 -22.12 -27.25 7.49
C THR A 379 -23.15 -26.91 8.57
N ALA A 380 -23.65 -25.67 8.60
CA ALA A 380 -24.69 -25.18 9.51
C ALA A 380 -24.37 -25.45 10.99
N SER A 381 -25.13 -26.32 11.67
CA SER A 381 -24.97 -26.56 13.11
C SER A 381 -23.63 -27.20 13.47
N VAL A 382 -23.12 -28.11 12.64
CA VAL A 382 -21.80 -28.75 12.87
C VAL A 382 -20.67 -27.74 12.76
N ALA A 383 -20.78 -26.82 11.79
CA ALA A 383 -19.79 -25.75 11.60
C ALA A 383 -19.88 -24.70 12.72
N LYS A 384 -21.07 -24.36 13.21
CA LYS A 384 -21.25 -23.33 14.25
C LYS A 384 -20.89 -23.80 15.65
N GLU A 385 -21.29 -25.01 16.03
CA GLU A 385 -21.23 -25.47 17.43
C GLU A 385 -20.23 -26.62 17.62
N GLY A 386 -19.65 -27.13 16.54
CA GLY A 386 -18.91 -28.39 16.55
C GLY A 386 -19.83 -29.60 16.72
N LYS A 387 -19.27 -30.80 16.76
CA LYS A 387 -20.07 -32.03 16.99
C LYS A 387 -19.22 -33.16 17.56
N THR A 388 -19.69 -33.80 18.63
CA THR A 388 -19.14 -35.10 19.04
C THR A 388 -19.78 -36.20 18.20
N MET A 389 -18.94 -37.05 17.60
CA MET A 389 -19.38 -38.18 16.77
C MET A 389 -18.75 -39.48 17.28
N GLU A 390 -19.57 -40.50 17.42
CA GLU A 390 -19.17 -41.87 17.70
C GLU A 390 -19.35 -42.69 16.41
N GLY A 391 -18.25 -43.08 15.76
CA GLY A 391 -18.26 -43.92 14.57
C GLY A 391 -18.46 -45.38 14.95
N LYS A 392 -19.73 -45.83 14.95
CA LYS A 392 -20.14 -47.18 15.37
C LYS A 392 -20.10 -48.18 14.23
N THR A 393 -20.31 -47.69 13.00
CA THR A 393 -20.26 -48.48 11.76
C THR A 393 -19.00 -48.18 10.96
N GLU A 394 -18.56 -49.13 10.14
CA GLU A 394 -17.41 -48.95 9.23
C GLU A 394 -17.60 -47.75 8.28
N ALA A 395 -18.85 -47.47 7.88
CA ALA A 395 -19.20 -46.30 7.08
C ALA A 395 -19.00 -44.98 7.84
N GLU A 396 -19.33 -44.93 9.13
CA GLU A 396 -19.12 -43.74 9.97
C GLU A 396 -17.63 -43.54 10.32
N LYS A 397 -16.89 -44.63 10.56
CA LYS A 397 -15.42 -44.59 10.75
C LYS A 397 -14.72 -44.03 9.51
N ASN A 398 -15.05 -44.54 8.33
CA ASN A 398 -14.52 -44.03 7.06
C ASN A 398 -14.92 -42.57 6.83
N LYS A 399 -16.16 -42.19 7.14
CA LYS A 399 -16.62 -40.80 7.04
C LYS A 399 -15.85 -39.85 7.97
N LEU A 400 -15.53 -40.29 9.19
CA LEU A 400 -14.71 -39.51 10.13
C LEU A 400 -13.28 -39.33 9.61
N LYS A 401 -12.70 -40.38 9.04
CA LYS A 401 -11.38 -40.33 8.42
C LYS A 401 -11.35 -39.38 7.22
N GLU A 402 -12.32 -39.50 6.32
CA GLU A 402 -12.48 -38.60 5.17
C GLU A 402 -12.67 -37.13 5.61
N LEU A 403 -13.46 -36.88 6.66
CA LEU A 403 -13.62 -35.53 7.21
C LEU A 403 -12.30 -34.97 7.77
N ASN A 404 -11.52 -35.79 8.46
CA ASN A 404 -10.23 -35.36 9.01
C ASN A 404 -9.21 -35.07 7.88
N GLU A 405 -9.17 -35.92 6.86
CA GLU A 405 -8.34 -35.72 5.67
C GLU A 405 -8.72 -34.43 4.94
N GLU A 406 -10.01 -34.18 4.70
CA GLU A 406 -10.46 -32.94 4.03
C GLU A 406 -10.24 -31.68 4.88
N LEU A 407 -10.27 -31.76 6.22
CA LEU A 407 -9.89 -30.63 7.08
C LEU A 407 -8.38 -30.38 7.08
N ASN A 408 -7.55 -31.41 6.97
CA ASN A 408 -6.11 -31.23 6.78
C ASN A 408 -5.80 -30.65 5.39
N GLU A 409 -6.48 -31.10 4.33
CA GLU A 409 -6.40 -30.50 3.00
C GLU A 409 -6.89 -29.05 2.98
N LEU A 410 -7.93 -28.72 3.77
CA LEU A 410 -8.35 -27.33 3.97
C LEU A 410 -7.20 -26.50 4.54
N ALA A 411 -6.47 -27.01 5.54
CA ALA A 411 -5.32 -26.33 6.11
C ALA A 411 -4.23 -26.07 5.06
N ILE A 412 -3.96 -27.04 4.18
CA ILE A 412 -2.96 -26.92 3.10
C ILE A 412 -3.39 -25.86 2.09
N HIS A 413 -4.60 -25.98 1.53
CA HIS A 413 -5.09 -25.03 0.53
C HIS A 413 -5.23 -23.62 1.10
N LEU A 414 -5.66 -23.49 2.36
CA LEU A 414 -5.73 -22.22 3.04
C LEU A 414 -4.34 -21.63 3.29
N SER A 415 -3.34 -22.45 3.65
CA SER A 415 -1.95 -22.00 3.78
C SER A 415 -1.47 -21.37 2.48
N ILE A 416 -1.65 -22.06 1.36
CA ILE A 416 -1.22 -21.60 0.04
C ILE A 416 -1.94 -20.29 -0.36
N VAL A 417 -3.26 -20.22 -0.15
CA VAL A 417 -4.04 -19.02 -0.48
C VAL A 417 -3.64 -17.84 0.41
N ILE A 418 -3.47 -18.06 1.71
CA ILE A 418 -2.99 -17.01 2.62
C ILE A 418 -1.58 -16.57 2.23
N GLU A 419 -0.68 -17.48 1.86
CA GLU A 419 0.65 -17.12 1.35
C GLU A 419 0.58 -16.25 0.09
N ASP A 420 -0.27 -16.59 -0.87
CA ASP A 420 -0.48 -15.78 -2.07
C ASP A 420 -0.98 -14.37 -1.72
N VAL A 421 -2.01 -14.29 -0.85
CA VAL A 421 -2.57 -13.01 -0.39
C VAL A 421 -1.52 -12.17 0.32
N LEU A 422 -0.76 -12.79 1.25
CA LEU A 422 0.23 -12.08 2.03
C LEU A 422 1.46 -11.73 1.22
N LYS A 423 1.82 -12.48 0.18
CA LYS A 423 2.87 -12.08 -0.77
C LYS A 423 2.48 -10.80 -1.51
N GLN A 424 1.22 -10.66 -1.88
CA GLN A 424 0.72 -9.44 -2.52
C GLN A 424 0.64 -8.25 -1.56
N ILE A 425 0.09 -8.47 -0.36
CA ILE A 425 0.08 -7.45 0.70
C ILE A 425 1.52 -7.04 1.04
N SER A 426 2.43 -8.00 1.16
CA SER A 426 3.86 -7.76 1.38
C SER A 426 4.45 -6.87 0.29
N THR A 427 4.18 -7.16 -0.98
CA THR A 427 4.70 -6.32 -2.09
C THR A 427 4.24 -4.86 -1.93
N GLN A 428 2.98 -4.64 -1.53
CA GLN A 428 2.40 -3.30 -1.37
C GLN A 428 2.93 -2.58 -0.13
N GLU A 429 3.00 -3.28 0.99
CA GLU A 429 3.47 -2.71 2.25
C GLU A 429 4.99 -2.52 2.25
N LEU A 430 5.75 -3.36 1.55
CA LEU A 430 7.19 -3.19 1.38
C LEU A 430 7.52 -1.92 0.59
N ASP A 431 6.79 -1.63 -0.49
CA ASP A 431 7.00 -0.37 -1.23
C ASP A 431 6.80 0.86 -0.31
N ARG A 432 5.80 0.82 0.58
CA ARG A 432 5.56 1.89 1.57
C ARG A 432 6.65 1.95 2.64
N ILE A 433 7.10 0.80 3.14
CA ILE A 433 8.21 0.71 4.09
C ILE A 433 9.48 1.27 3.45
N TYR A 434 9.78 0.91 2.20
CA TYR A 434 10.94 1.41 1.47
C TYR A 434 10.88 2.92 1.31
N GLN A 435 9.71 3.48 0.95
CA GLN A 435 9.52 4.93 0.90
C GLN A 435 9.74 5.60 2.26
N ALA A 436 9.20 5.04 3.35
CA ALA A 436 9.39 5.57 4.69
C ALA A 436 10.87 5.53 5.13
N VAL A 437 11.57 4.44 4.84
CA VAL A 437 13.01 4.31 5.10
C VAL A 437 13.80 5.29 4.24
N SER A 438 13.53 5.39 2.95
CA SER A 438 14.20 6.37 2.09
C SER A 438 13.99 7.79 2.58
N GLU A 439 12.79 8.17 3.03
CA GLU A 439 12.54 9.48 3.65
C GLU A 439 13.33 9.68 4.95
N LEU A 440 13.43 8.66 5.80
CA LEU A 440 14.24 8.68 7.02
C LEU A 440 15.73 8.89 6.69
N LEU A 441 16.29 8.09 5.78
CA LEU A 441 17.69 8.17 5.37
C LEU A 441 17.97 9.52 4.68
N ARG A 442 17.02 10.03 3.90
CA ARG A 442 17.10 11.34 3.23
C ARG A 442 17.15 12.49 4.23
N CYS A 443 16.30 12.43 5.26
CA CYS A 443 16.32 13.39 6.37
C CYS A 443 17.65 13.36 7.11
N HIS A 444 18.15 12.17 7.46
CA HIS A 444 19.47 12.00 8.09
C HIS A 444 20.59 12.57 7.22
N LEU A 445 20.67 12.18 5.95
CA LEU A 445 21.66 12.69 5.00
C LEU A 445 21.64 14.22 4.87
N SER A 446 20.45 14.82 4.86
CA SER A 446 20.32 16.29 4.81
C SER A 446 20.86 16.96 6.07
N TYR A 447 20.65 16.36 7.23
CA TYR A 447 21.23 16.81 8.50
C TYR A 447 22.75 16.64 8.51
N LEU A 448 23.25 15.49 8.07
CA LEU A 448 24.68 15.23 7.94
C LEU A 448 25.36 16.21 6.96
N GLU A 449 24.76 16.49 5.81
CA GLU A 449 25.28 17.44 4.82
C GLU A 449 25.39 18.86 5.42
N LYS A 450 24.35 19.30 6.16
CA LYS A 450 24.35 20.61 6.82
C LYS A 450 25.42 20.69 7.92
N GLY A 451 25.52 19.66 8.77
CA GLY A 451 26.55 19.57 9.81
C GLY A 451 27.96 19.54 9.22
N ALA A 452 28.19 18.72 8.20
CA ALA A 452 29.46 18.60 7.51
C ALA A 452 29.90 19.91 6.85
N ASN A 453 28.98 20.65 6.22
CA ASN A 453 29.29 21.96 5.64
C ASN A 453 29.53 23.06 6.70
N ASN A 454 28.99 22.92 7.92
CA ASN A 454 29.31 23.83 9.02
C ASN A 454 30.72 23.57 9.58
N ILE A 455 31.13 22.30 9.67
CA ILE A 455 32.46 21.89 10.13
C ILE A 455 33.53 22.19 9.05
N ALA A 456 33.20 21.94 7.78
CA ALA A 456 34.12 22.04 6.65
C ALA A 456 33.59 22.95 5.52
N PRO A 457 33.41 24.27 5.76
CA PRO A 457 32.77 25.17 4.80
C PRO A 457 33.54 25.29 3.47
N ASN A 458 34.86 25.13 3.51
CA ASN A 458 35.76 25.25 2.37
C ASN A 458 35.90 23.96 1.54
N ILE A 459 35.42 22.82 2.04
CA ILE A 459 35.52 21.51 1.36
C ILE A 459 34.26 21.21 0.52
N ALA A 460 33.13 21.84 0.88
CA ALA A 460 31.85 21.72 0.19
C ALA A 460 31.37 20.26 0.05
N ILE A 461 31.20 19.58 1.19
CA ILE A 461 30.78 18.18 1.26
C ILE A 461 29.33 18.05 0.77
N LYS A 462 29.09 17.11 -0.15
CA LYS A 462 27.76 16.74 -0.62
C LYS A 462 27.64 15.24 -0.76
N PHE A 463 26.51 14.70 -0.30
CA PHE A 463 26.21 13.28 -0.39
C PHE A 463 25.29 13.01 -1.61
N PRO A 464 25.54 11.95 -2.41
CA PRO A 464 24.65 11.54 -3.49
C PRO A 464 23.37 10.91 -2.93
N GLU A 465 22.42 11.77 -2.53
CA GLU A 465 21.14 11.44 -1.87
C GLU A 465 20.38 10.31 -2.59
N SER A 466 20.28 10.36 -3.92
CA SER A 466 19.58 9.38 -4.76
C SER A 466 20.25 8.01 -4.85
N GLU A 467 21.54 7.90 -4.53
CA GLU A 467 22.29 6.64 -4.52
C GLU A 467 22.33 6.05 -3.11
N LEU A 468 22.49 6.91 -2.10
CA LEU A 468 22.64 6.51 -0.70
C LEU A 468 21.33 6.17 0.01
N SER A 469 20.19 6.67 -0.48
CA SER A 469 18.87 6.37 0.10
C SER A 469 18.17 5.16 -0.53
N GLN A 470 18.84 4.41 -1.42
CA GLN A 470 18.25 3.26 -2.11
C GLN A 470 18.22 2.03 -1.21
N VAL A 471 17.12 1.29 -1.31
CA VAL A 471 16.83 0.12 -0.50
C VAL A 471 16.73 -1.10 -1.41
N ASN A 472 17.64 -2.07 -1.27
CA ASN A 472 17.88 -3.09 -2.32
C ASN A 472 17.62 -4.54 -1.91
N LYS A 473 17.01 -4.83 -0.75
CA LYS A 473 16.80 -6.21 -0.29
C LYS A 473 15.32 -6.59 -0.12
N PRO A 474 14.82 -7.62 -0.85
CA PRO A 474 13.44 -8.08 -0.74
C PRO A 474 13.21 -8.93 0.52
N LEU A 475 12.16 -8.61 1.27
CA LEU A 475 11.66 -9.38 2.40
C LEU A 475 10.63 -10.43 1.95
N THR A 476 10.65 -11.63 2.54
CA THR A 476 9.71 -12.72 2.24
C THR A 476 9.22 -13.41 3.51
N PHE A 477 7.91 -13.71 3.59
CA PHE A 477 7.26 -14.33 4.75
C PHE A 477 6.66 -15.71 4.39
N GLY A 478 6.76 -16.70 5.28
CA GLY A 478 6.23 -18.05 5.06
C GLY A 478 5.23 -18.51 6.14
N PHE A 479 4.15 -19.21 5.74
CA PHE A 479 3.06 -19.60 6.64
C PHE A 479 2.87 -21.11 6.66
N SER A 480 2.29 -21.62 7.75
CA SER A 480 2.01 -23.05 7.91
C SER A 480 0.86 -23.21 8.86
N PHE A 481 -0.23 -23.80 8.40
CA PHE A 481 -1.45 -24.02 9.20
C PHE A 481 -1.68 -25.50 9.49
N GLN A 482 -2.26 -25.79 10.66
CA GLN A 482 -2.75 -27.11 11.06
C GLN A 482 -4.24 -27.00 11.46
N ALA A 483 -5.08 -27.96 11.07
CA ALA A 483 -6.53 -27.91 11.30
C ALA A 483 -7.22 -29.26 11.64
N GLY A 484 -6.55 -30.41 11.50
CA GLY A 484 -7.13 -31.73 11.78
C GLY A 484 -7.55 -31.95 13.25
N PHE A 485 -8.28 -33.04 13.48
CA PHE A 485 -8.75 -33.44 14.82
C PHE A 485 -8.27 -34.85 15.19
N ALA A 486 -8.17 -35.12 16.50
CA ALA A 486 -7.81 -36.43 17.02
C ALA A 486 -8.99 -37.40 16.93
N ILE A 487 -8.75 -38.58 16.35
CA ILE A 487 -9.66 -39.72 16.38
C ILE A 487 -9.16 -40.67 17.46
N THR A 488 -9.99 -40.94 18.46
CA THR A 488 -9.66 -41.83 19.58
C THR A 488 -10.47 -43.11 19.49
N GLU A 489 -9.84 -44.26 19.72
CA GLU A 489 -10.56 -45.53 19.84
C GLU A 489 -11.37 -45.56 21.14
N GLY A 490 -12.62 -46.00 21.06
CA GLY A 490 -13.53 -46.14 22.18
C GLY A 490 -14.36 -47.42 22.07
N THR A 491 -15.26 -47.62 23.04
CA THR A 491 -16.22 -48.72 23.01
C THR A 491 -17.65 -48.22 23.25
N TRP A 492 -18.62 -48.91 22.67
CA TRP A 492 -20.05 -48.66 22.91
C TRP A 492 -20.78 -49.99 23.12
N GLN A 493 -21.92 -49.93 23.82
CA GLN A 493 -22.73 -51.10 24.12
C GLN A 493 -23.87 -51.24 23.12
N GLU A 494 -23.83 -52.32 22.34
CA GLU A 494 -24.86 -52.69 21.38
C GLU A 494 -25.91 -53.59 22.04
N GLU A 495 -27.18 -53.18 22.00
CA GLU A 495 -28.31 -54.00 22.43
C GLU A 495 -28.58 -55.12 21.42
N VAL A 496 -28.21 -56.34 21.76
CA VAL A 496 -28.46 -57.52 20.95
C VAL A 496 -29.61 -58.32 21.58
N GLN A 497 -30.66 -58.58 20.81
CA GLN A 497 -31.75 -59.47 21.20
C GLN A 497 -31.28 -60.92 21.07
N VAL A 498 -30.98 -61.57 22.19
CA VAL A 498 -30.49 -62.96 22.19
C VAL A 498 -31.66 -63.90 22.44
N GLU A 499 -31.84 -64.87 21.54
CA GLU A 499 -32.87 -65.90 21.68
C GLU A 499 -32.48 -66.87 22.80
N ARG A 500 -33.24 -66.88 23.90
CA ARG A 500 -33.07 -67.86 24.98
C ARG A 500 -34.32 -68.69 25.19
N LYS A 501 -34.12 -70.00 25.29
CA LYS A 501 -35.19 -70.96 25.55
C LYS A 501 -35.32 -71.20 27.05
N LYS A 502 -36.23 -70.48 27.73
CA LYS A 502 -36.54 -70.74 29.14
C LYS A 502 -37.60 -71.83 29.28
N ARG A 503 -37.40 -72.73 30.24
CA ARG A 503 -38.36 -73.77 30.60
C ARG A 503 -39.49 -73.17 31.42
N THR A 504 -40.72 -73.53 31.09
CA THR A 504 -41.90 -72.88 31.64
C THR A 504 -42.40 -73.63 32.88
N TRP A 505 -42.37 -72.98 34.05
CA TRP A 505 -42.58 -73.64 35.35
C TRP A 505 -43.95 -74.33 35.49
N TYR A 506 -45.03 -73.74 34.94
CA TYR A 506 -46.38 -74.33 34.97
C TYR A 506 -46.57 -75.52 34.01
N THR A 507 -45.57 -75.81 33.16
CA THR A 507 -45.53 -77.03 32.34
C THR A 507 -44.67 -78.13 32.98
N LEU A 508 -44.42 -78.03 34.29
CA LEU A 508 -43.46 -78.88 35.01
C LEU A 508 -42.06 -78.87 34.37
N TRP A 509 -41.67 -77.74 33.78
CA TRP A 509 -40.38 -77.54 33.09
C TRP A 509 -40.19 -78.39 31.82
N ILE A 510 -41.24 -79.03 31.30
CA ILE A 510 -41.17 -79.93 30.12
C ILE A 510 -41.16 -79.10 28.83
N ALA A 511 -41.97 -78.04 28.73
CA ALA A 511 -42.01 -77.19 27.54
C ALA A 511 -40.99 -76.03 27.65
N LYS A 512 -40.31 -75.75 26.54
CA LYS A 512 -39.41 -74.58 26.39
C LYS A 512 -40.15 -73.49 25.62
N LYS A 513 -40.16 -72.27 26.17
CA LYS A 513 -40.63 -71.07 25.47
C LYS A 513 -39.42 -70.23 25.06
N THR A 514 -39.36 -69.86 23.79
CA THR A 514 -38.40 -68.87 23.31
C THR A 514 -38.80 -67.51 23.88
N ILE A 515 -37.87 -66.88 24.59
CA ILE A 515 -37.95 -65.50 25.03
C ILE A 515 -36.75 -64.75 24.46
N TYR A 516 -36.93 -63.48 24.16
CA TYR A 516 -35.84 -62.62 23.74
C TYR A 516 -35.40 -61.79 24.94
N GLU A 517 -34.11 -61.88 25.29
CA GLU A 517 -33.49 -61.05 26.33
C GLU A 517 -32.54 -60.07 25.65
N THR A 518 -32.58 -58.80 26.06
CA THR A 518 -31.61 -57.79 25.61
C THR A 518 -30.29 -58.01 26.35
N GLU A 519 -29.24 -58.39 25.62
CA GLU A 519 -27.86 -58.41 26.12
C GLU A 519 -27.08 -57.23 25.52
N TYR A 520 -26.17 -56.65 26.31
CA TYR A 520 -25.31 -55.55 25.87
C TYR A 520 -23.94 -56.11 25.50
N VAL A 521 -23.57 -56.01 24.22
CA VAL A 521 -22.25 -56.45 23.71
C VAL A 521 -21.37 -55.22 23.49
N GLU A 522 -20.17 -55.25 24.05
CA GLU A 522 -19.19 -54.17 23.87
C GLU A 522 -18.54 -54.24 22.49
N ARG A 523 -18.65 -53.15 21.71
CA ARG A 523 -18.14 -53.02 20.34
C ARG A 523 -17.18 -51.84 20.26
N SER A 524 -16.17 -51.92 19.38
CA SER A 524 -15.23 -50.82 19.12
C SER A 524 -15.91 -49.69 18.33
N SER A 525 -15.65 -48.44 18.73
CA SER A 525 -16.00 -47.22 17.99
C SER A 525 -14.79 -46.32 17.78
N ASP A 526 -14.86 -45.47 16.76
CA ASP A 526 -13.90 -44.37 16.58
C ASP A 526 -14.60 -43.08 16.98
N ASN A 527 -14.10 -42.42 18.01
CA ASN A 527 -14.73 -41.23 18.57
C ASN A 527 -13.94 -39.99 18.18
N ALA A 528 -14.64 -38.91 17.85
CA ALA A 528 -14.03 -37.64 17.52
C ALA A 528 -14.89 -36.46 17.99
N LYS A 529 -14.21 -35.39 18.43
CA LYS A 529 -14.83 -34.09 18.61
C LYS A 529 -14.50 -33.23 17.39
N LEU A 530 -15.48 -33.09 16.50
CA LEU A 530 -15.37 -32.21 15.34
C LEU A 530 -15.28 -30.76 15.85
N PRO A 531 -14.25 -30.00 15.46
CA PRO A 531 -14.09 -28.62 15.89
C PRO A 531 -15.19 -27.75 15.28
N SER A 532 -15.61 -26.70 15.99
CA SER A 532 -16.38 -25.62 15.37
C SER A 532 -15.48 -24.80 14.44
N VAL A 533 -16.09 -24.02 13.54
CA VAL A 533 -15.37 -23.04 12.72
C VAL A 533 -14.70 -22.01 13.62
N GLU A 534 -15.33 -21.59 14.71
CA GLU A 534 -14.72 -20.67 15.68
C GLU A 534 -13.45 -21.27 16.31
N ASP A 535 -13.45 -22.56 16.67
CA ASP A 535 -12.28 -23.26 17.19
C ASP A 535 -11.15 -23.32 16.14
N LEU A 536 -11.49 -23.63 14.88
CA LEU A 536 -10.55 -23.67 13.76
C LEU A 536 -9.93 -22.29 13.51
N LEU A 537 -10.77 -21.26 13.43
CA LEU A 537 -10.36 -19.87 13.23
C LEU A 537 -9.45 -19.40 14.35
N THR A 538 -9.81 -19.69 15.60
CA THR A 538 -8.99 -19.33 16.76
C THR A 538 -7.63 -20.00 16.69
N GLY A 539 -7.59 -21.29 16.34
CA GLY A 539 -6.35 -22.02 16.12
C GLY A 539 -5.46 -21.39 15.03
N TRP A 540 -6.06 -20.93 13.92
CA TRP A 540 -5.34 -20.27 12.83
C TRP A 540 -4.90 -18.84 13.17
N ILE A 541 -5.71 -18.08 13.92
CA ILE A 541 -5.35 -16.75 14.42
C ILE A 541 -4.16 -16.85 15.38
N ILE A 542 -4.12 -17.86 16.26
CA ILE A 542 -2.99 -18.08 17.16
C ILE A 542 -1.71 -18.43 16.37
N GLN A 543 -1.83 -19.33 15.39
CA GLN A 543 -0.70 -19.72 14.53
C GLN A 543 -0.14 -18.54 13.72
N THR A 544 -1.01 -17.65 13.25
CA THR A 544 -0.60 -16.45 12.50
C THR A 544 0.02 -15.37 13.38
N LYS A 545 -0.51 -15.16 14.59
CA LYS A 545 0.10 -14.27 15.60
C LYS A 545 1.48 -14.75 16.04
N GLY A 546 1.66 -16.06 16.24
CA GLY A 546 2.96 -16.63 16.59
C GLY A 546 4.06 -16.35 15.55
N LYS A 547 3.68 -16.26 14.27
CA LYS A 547 4.58 -15.84 13.18
C LYS A 547 4.71 -14.32 13.01
N GLY A 548 3.85 -13.52 13.65
CA GLY A 548 3.92 -12.05 13.62
C GLY A 548 5.25 -11.54 14.16
N SER A 549 5.69 -12.09 15.29
CA SER A 549 7.00 -11.76 15.85
C SER A 549 8.15 -12.02 14.86
N GLU A 550 8.04 -13.06 14.01
CA GLU A 550 9.13 -13.46 13.09
C GLU A 550 9.28 -12.46 11.97
N ARG A 551 8.16 -11.97 11.46
CA ARG A 551 8.14 -10.86 10.50
C ARG A 551 8.76 -9.61 11.11
N VAL A 552 8.38 -9.27 12.34
CA VAL A 552 8.92 -8.07 13.00
C VAL A 552 10.42 -8.19 13.22
N ASN A 553 10.93 -9.37 13.57
CA ASN A 553 12.38 -9.61 13.68
C ASN A 553 13.11 -9.42 12.35
N GLN A 554 12.54 -9.93 11.26
CA GLN A 554 13.10 -9.73 9.92
C GLN A 554 13.14 -8.25 9.55
N VAL A 555 12.06 -7.50 9.81
CA VAL A 555 12.00 -6.05 9.53
C VAL A 555 12.97 -5.27 10.41
N ALA A 556 13.06 -5.58 11.71
CA ALA A 556 13.99 -4.91 12.63
C ALA A 556 15.46 -5.13 12.24
N GLY A 557 15.85 -6.38 11.97
CA GLY A 557 17.20 -6.70 11.52
C GLY A 557 17.53 -6.06 10.18
N TRP A 558 16.57 -6.03 9.25
CA TRP A 558 16.72 -5.37 7.96
C TRP A 558 16.86 -3.85 8.08
N LEU A 559 16.10 -3.18 8.95
CA LEU A 559 16.23 -1.74 9.20
C LEU A 559 17.64 -1.37 9.70
N LEU A 560 18.17 -2.16 10.63
CA LEU A 560 19.54 -1.98 11.13
C LEU A 560 20.57 -2.14 10.01
N GLU A 561 20.37 -3.13 9.14
CA GLU A 561 21.23 -3.34 7.98
C GLU A 561 21.20 -2.13 7.02
N GLN A 562 20.03 -1.53 6.79
CA GLN A 562 19.94 -0.32 5.94
C GLN A 562 20.65 0.88 6.58
N ILE A 563 20.61 1.02 7.91
CA ILE A 563 21.35 2.08 8.62
C ILE A 563 22.87 1.83 8.55
N ASP A 564 23.31 0.58 8.70
CA ASP A 564 24.72 0.21 8.59
C ASP A 564 25.26 0.39 7.17
N ASP A 565 24.46 0.05 6.15
CA ASP A 565 24.79 0.30 4.74
C ASP A 565 24.91 1.80 4.47
N LEU A 566 23.98 2.62 4.99
CA LEU A 566 24.06 4.07 4.87
C LEU A 566 25.37 4.60 5.48
N LYS A 567 25.68 4.22 6.71
CA LYS A 567 26.90 4.63 7.41
C LYS A 567 28.15 4.30 6.58
N ASN A 568 28.30 3.04 6.17
CA ASN A 568 29.47 2.60 5.40
C ASN A 568 29.63 3.40 4.10
N ASN A 569 28.53 3.72 3.43
CA ASN A 569 28.57 4.48 2.19
C ASN A 569 28.84 5.98 2.43
N VAL A 570 28.35 6.55 3.54
CA VAL A 570 28.67 7.92 3.98
C VAL A 570 30.16 8.05 4.31
N ASP A 571 30.69 7.13 5.12
CA ASP A 571 32.12 7.09 5.49
C ASP A 571 33.01 6.99 4.25
N LYS A 572 32.65 6.11 3.31
CA LYS A 572 33.37 5.97 2.05
C LYS A 572 33.32 7.26 1.22
N THR A 573 32.13 7.84 1.05
CA THR A 573 31.95 9.06 0.25
C THR A 573 32.72 10.24 0.84
N GLN A 574 32.71 10.37 2.17
CA GLN A 574 33.48 11.37 2.89
C GLN A 574 34.98 11.20 2.63
N ASN A 575 35.53 10.01 2.86
CA ASN A 575 36.95 9.74 2.66
C ASN A 575 37.37 10.07 1.22
N ASP A 576 36.57 9.65 0.23
CA ASP A 576 36.81 9.96 -1.17
C ASP A 576 36.82 11.48 -1.46
N ILE A 577 35.97 12.28 -0.79
CA ILE A 577 35.96 13.75 -0.91
C ILE A 577 37.24 14.36 -0.36
N PHE A 578 37.67 13.95 0.84
CA PHE A 578 38.89 14.49 1.44
C PHE A 578 40.15 14.09 0.69
N ASP A 579 40.23 12.85 0.20
CA ASP A 579 41.37 12.39 -0.58
C ASP A 579 41.49 13.16 -1.91
N ARG A 580 40.36 13.49 -2.54
CA ARG A 580 40.32 14.39 -3.71
C ARG A 580 40.78 15.81 -3.37
N TYR A 581 40.37 16.36 -2.23
CA TYR A 581 40.79 17.70 -1.81
C TYR A 581 42.30 17.74 -1.53
N GLN A 582 42.81 16.78 -0.77
CA GLN A 582 44.24 16.65 -0.46
C GLN A 582 45.07 16.52 -1.73
N ALA A 583 44.69 15.63 -2.65
CA ALA A 583 45.40 15.46 -3.91
C ALA A 583 45.44 16.75 -4.76
N ARG A 584 44.41 17.59 -4.68
CA ARG A 584 44.39 18.91 -5.35
C ARG A 584 45.27 19.92 -4.65
N LEU A 585 45.29 19.94 -3.32
CA LEU A 585 46.18 20.79 -2.52
C LEU A 585 47.65 20.45 -2.78
N ASP A 586 48.01 19.17 -2.72
CA ASP A 586 49.37 18.67 -2.98
C ASP A 586 49.83 19.05 -4.39
N LYS A 587 48.95 18.87 -5.39
CA LYS A 587 49.23 19.24 -6.78
C LYS A 587 49.40 20.75 -6.95
N ALA A 588 48.50 21.55 -6.37
CA ALA A 588 48.60 23.01 -6.44
C ALA A 588 49.88 23.53 -5.79
N HIS A 589 50.29 22.94 -4.66
CA HIS A 589 51.53 23.25 -3.97
C HIS A 589 52.76 22.91 -4.84
N GLN A 590 52.78 21.74 -5.48
CA GLN A 590 53.86 21.35 -6.41
C GLN A 590 53.96 22.29 -7.63
N GLU A 591 52.84 22.73 -8.17
CA GLU A 591 52.78 23.55 -9.39
C GLU A 591 53.04 25.05 -9.14
N ILE A 592 52.77 25.57 -7.94
CA ILE A 592 52.85 27.00 -7.60
C ILE A 592 54.14 27.29 -6.83
N THR A 593 55.28 27.20 -7.52
CA THR A 593 56.61 27.41 -6.91
C THR A 593 57.26 28.76 -7.25
N LEU A 594 56.68 29.59 -8.15
CA LEU A 594 57.35 30.82 -8.62
C LEU A 594 56.50 32.09 -8.75
N ASP A 595 55.15 32.05 -8.70
CA ASP A 595 54.30 33.25 -8.91
C ASP A 595 52.94 33.18 -8.18
N TYR A 596 52.98 32.88 -6.88
CA TYR A 596 51.79 32.73 -6.03
C TYR A 596 50.92 33.98 -5.98
N GLU A 597 51.51 35.18 -5.93
CA GLU A 597 50.75 36.44 -5.87
C GLU A 597 49.94 36.70 -7.15
N LYS A 598 50.47 36.38 -8.32
CA LYS A 598 49.73 36.52 -9.58
C LYS A 598 48.62 35.48 -9.72
N GLN A 599 48.86 34.24 -9.29
CA GLN A 599 47.82 33.20 -9.25
C GLN A 599 46.69 33.61 -8.28
N ARG A 600 47.03 34.09 -7.08
CA ARG A 600 46.05 34.55 -6.09
C ARG A 600 45.10 35.61 -6.65
N ASN A 601 45.63 36.60 -7.36
CA ASN A 601 44.83 37.67 -7.97
C ASN A 601 43.86 37.17 -9.07
N VAL A 602 44.19 36.05 -9.72
CA VAL A 602 43.33 35.41 -10.74
C VAL A 602 42.26 34.53 -10.09
N TRP A 603 42.63 33.75 -9.08
CA TRP A 603 41.76 32.71 -8.50
C TRP A 603 40.84 33.22 -7.40
N GLN A 604 41.17 34.30 -6.70
CA GLN A 604 40.34 34.86 -5.63
C GLN A 604 38.95 35.34 -6.13
N PRO A 605 38.82 36.05 -7.26
CA PRO A 605 37.50 36.37 -7.83
C PRO A 605 36.72 35.11 -8.26
N ILE A 606 37.43 34.08 -8.73
CA ILE A 606 36.83 32.80 -9.16
C ILE A 606 36.29 32.04 -7.94
N GLN A 607 37.00 32.03 -6.81
CA GLN A 607 36.53 31.43 -5.55
C GLN A 607 35.25 32.10 -5.04
N ILE A 608 35.19 33.43 -5.06
CA ILE A 608 33.99 34.20 -4.66
C ILE A 608 32.81 33.80 -5.55
N LYS A 609 33.02 33.72 -6.86
CA LYS A 609 31.97 33.33 -7.81
C LYS A 609 31.56 31.86 -7.64
N ALA A 610 32.50 30.97 -7.36
CA ALA A 610 32.23 29.55 -7.07
C ALA A 610 31.42 29.38 -5.78
N LYS A 611 31.72 30.16 -4.73
CA LYS A 611 30.94 30.19 -3.48
C LYS A 611 29.52 30.74 -3.71
N SER A 612 29.36 31.82 -4.48
CA SER A 612 28.04 32.32 -4.91
C SER A 612 27.24 31.27 -5.67
N LEU A 613 27.90 30.56 -6.60
CA LEU A 613 27.27 29.50 -7.38
C LEU A 613 26.82 28.31 -6.49
N LYS A 614 27.62 27.97 -5.47
CA LYS A 614 27.26 26.96 -4.45
C LYS A 614 25.96 27.35 -3.75
N ASP A 615 25.84 28.61 -3.33
CA ASP A 615 24.67 29.13 -2.62
C ASP A 615 23.44 29.18 -3.54
N GLU A 616 23.60 29.63 -4.79
CA GLU A 616 22.54 29.62 -5.81
C GLU A 616 22.01 28.21 -6.09
N PHE A 617 22.90 27.23 -6.27
CA PHE A 617 22.50 25.83 -6.45
C PHE A 617 21.84 25.22 -5.22
N TYR A 618 22.28 25.61 -4.01
CA TYR A 618 21.65 25.18 -2.76
C TYR A 618 20.23 25.75 -2.63
N CYS A 619 20.02 27.02 -2.96
CA CYS A 619 18.70 27.65 -3.02
C CYS A 619 17.78 27.00 -4.07
N LEU A 620 18.32 26.62 -5.23
CA LEU A 620 17.55 25.97 -6.28
C LEU A 620 17.03 24.59 -5.83
N LYS A 621 17.84 23.83 -5.09
CA LYS A 621 17.44 22.54 -4.48
C LYS A 621 16.37 22.73 -3.40
N SER A 622 16.45 23.77 -2.57
CA SER A 622 15.46 24.01 -1.51
C SER A 622 14.10 24.48 -2.04
N LEU A 623 14.09 25.24 -3.14
CA LEU A 623 12.87 25.63 -3.84
C LEU A 623 12.18 24.41 -4.46
N LEU A 624 12.95 23.51 -5.08
CA LEU A 624 12.42 22.27 -5.65
C LEU A 624 11.86 21.32 -4.57
N LYS A 625 12.46 21.26 -3.37
CA LYS A 625 11.96 20.46 -2.23
C LYS A 625 10.68 21.02 -1.58
N LYS A 626 10.31 22.27 -1.84
CA LYS A 626 9.06 22.88 -1.34
C LYS A 626 7.89 22.78 -2.32
N GLU A 627 8.16 22.51 -3.60
CA GLU A 627 7.15 22.33 -4.65
C GLU A 627 6.90 20.85 -5.01
N LEU A 628 7.72 19.94 -4.48
CA LEU A 628 7.53 18.48 -4.43
C LEU A 628 7.03 18.07 -3.05
#